data_AF-A0A3N6HR07-F1
#
_entry.id   AF-A0A3N6HR07-F1
#
_cell.length_a   1.000
_cell.length_b   1.000
_cell.length_c   1.000
_cell.angle_alpha   90.00
_cell.angle_beta   90.00
_cell.angle_gamma   90.00
#
_symmetry.space_group_name_H-M   'P 1'
#
loop_
_entity.id
_entity.type
_entity.pdbx_description
1 polymer ?
#
loop_
_entity_poly.entity_id
_entity_poly.type
_entity_poly.pdbx_seq_one_letter_code
_entity_poly.pdbx_strand_id
1 'polypeptide(L)'
;MVTGQYVDPRAGRITFQKYAERWQGSLIANEAGERITDNALRLHLVPALGARSLAAIRRNDIQVLFKHLSDQLGPGSVRNIHDVPVRLLTAAVDDKVIASSPCRRITLPVMPDEEVTPPTVAQVEAMARVMPPYIRAAVVVLAGSGLRIGELLGLKVSDIDFKAGSIRVERQRLQ
;
A
#
# COMPACT_ATOMS: atom_id res chain seq x y z
N MET A 1 19.39 -12.67 32.27
CA MET A 1 18.52 -11.60 32.84
C MET A 1 17.30 -11.49 31.95
N VAL A 2 16.12 -11.91 32.43
CA VAL A 2 14.86 -11.73 31.70
C VAL A 2 14.30 -10.38 32.12
N THR A 3 14.46 -9.36 31.28
CA THR A 3 13.77 -8.08 31.45
C THR A 3 12.29 -8.31 31.15
N GLY A 4 11.54 -8.69 32.18
CA GLY A 4 10.09 -8.84 32.12
C GLY A 4 9.45 -7.48 31.92
N GLN A 5 9.19 -7.09 30.67
CA GLN A 5 8.25 -6.02 30.38
C GLN A 5 6.87 -6.49 30.86
N TYR A 6 6.42 -5.95 31.98
CA TYR A 6 5.08 -6.23 32.50
C TYR A 6 4.04 -5.71 31.51
N VAL A 7 3.32 -6.64 30.91
CA VAL A 7 2.15 -6.39 30.06
C VAL A 7 0.95 -6.94 30.82
N ASP A 8 -0.09 -6.12 31.01
CA ASP A 8 -1.32 -6.58 31.66
C ASP A 8 -1.89 -7.76 30.86
N PRO A 9 -1.99 -8.97 31.46
CA PRO A 9 -2.53 -10.14 30.78
C PRO A 9 -3.97 -9.96 30.26
N ARG A 10 -4.70 -8.96 30.77
CA ARG A 10 -6.04 -8.60 30.30
C ARG A 10 -6.00 -7.69 29.08
N ALA A 11 -5.01 -6.81 28.96
CA ALA A 11 -4.87 -5.91 27.81
C ALA A 11 -4.72 -6.70 26.50
N GLY A 12 -3.91 -7.75 26.50
CA GLY A 12 -3.70 -8.62 25.35
C GLY A 12 -4.91 -9.48 24.93
N ARG A 13 -6.00 -9.47 25.71
CA ARG A 13 -7.26 -10.18 25.37
C ARG A 13 -8.11 -9.43 24.35
N ILE A 14 -7.81 -8.15 24.09
CA ILE A 14 -8.46 -7.42 23.00
C ILE A 14 -8.24 -8.18 21.69
N THR A 15 -9.30 -8.27 20.89
CA THR A 15 -9.23 -8.94 19.58
C THR A 15 -8.47 -8.09 18.58
N PHE A 16 -7.89 -8.73 17.57
CA PHE A 16 -7.19 -8.05 16.49
C PHE A 16 -8.08 -7.00 15.83
N GLN A 17 -9.33 -7.37 15.52
CA GLN A 17 -10.28 -6.46 14.88
C GLN A 17 -10.55 -5.22 15.73
N LYS A 18 -10.85 -5.39 17.02
CA LYS A 18 -11.19 -4.27 17.91
C LYS A 18 -9.99 -3.33 18.10
N TYR A 19 -8.78 -3.88 18.16
CA TYR A 19 -7.59 -3.06 18.20
C TYR A 19 -7.32 -2.35 16.87
N ALA A 20 -7.56 -3.03 15.74
CA ALA A 20 -7.41 -2.45 14.40
C ALA A 20 -8.33 -1.24 14.20
N GLU A 21 -9.60 -1.35 14.60
CA GLU A 21 -10.59 -0.25 14.53
C GLU A 21 -10.13 0.96 15.34
N ARG A 22 -9.66 0.74 16.58
CA ARG A 22 -9.10 1.81 17.42
C ARG A 22 -7.86 2.45 16.78
N TRP A 23 -6.95 1.63 16.28
CA TRP A 23 -5.71 2.09 15.68
C TRP A 23 -5.98 2.88 14.39
N GLN A 24 -6.88 2.38 13.52
CA GLN A 24 -7.31 3.09 12.31
C GLN A 24 -7.88 4.47 12.62
N GLY A 25 -8.72 4.60 13.64
CA GLY A 25 -9.28 5.89 14.06
C GLY A 25 -8.25 6.90 14.59
N SER A 26 -7.02 6.47 14.85
CA SER A 26 -5.90 7.32 15.30
C SER A 26 -4.85 7.58 14.21
N LEU A 27 -5.01 7.00 13.02
CA LEU A 27 -4.04 7.15 11.95
C LEU A 27 -4.06 8.56 11.38
N ILE A 28 -2.88 9.18 11.31
CA ILE A 28 -2.67 10.38 10.50
C ILE A 28 -2.07 9.91 9.17
N ALA A 29 -2.90 9.85 8.14
CA ALA A 29 -2.50 9.47 6.80
C ALA A 29 -3.23 10.33 5.76
N ASN A 30 -2.75 10.33 4.52
CA ASN A 30 -3.54 10.84 3.41
C ASN A 30 -4.57 9.79 2.99
N GLU A 31 -5.55 10.21 2.17
CA GLU A 31 -6.66 9.36 1.70
C GLU A 31 -6.16 8.05 1.05
N ALA A 32 -5.08 8.12 0.26
CA ALA A 32 -4.49 6.93 -0.35
C ALA A 32 -3.96 5.94 0.70
N GLY A 33 -3.28 6.44 1.74
CA GLY A 33 -2.75 5.63 2.84
C GLY A 33 -3.85 5.03 3.71
N GLU A 34 -4.93 5.78 3.97
CA GLU A 34 -6.12 5.29 4.66
C GLU A 34 -6.76 4.14 3.87
N ARG A 35 -6.99 4.35 2.57
CA ARG A 35 -7.57 3.34 1.68
C ARG A 35 -6.74 2.06 1.59
N ILE A 36 -5.41 2.17 1.49
CA ILE A 36 -4.51 1.01 1.48
C ILE A 36 -4.64 0.24 2.81
N THR A 37 -4.65 0.96 3.92
CA THR A 37 -4.75 0.38 5.26
C THR A 37 -6.10 -0.31 5.48
N ASP A 38 -7.21 0.34 5.11
CA ASP A 38 -8.55 -0.24 5.16
C ASP A 38 -8.64 -1.50 4.30
N ASN A 39 -8.22 -1.43 3.04
CA ASN A 39 -8.30 -2.58 2.14
C ASN A 39 -7.50 -3.78 2.68
N ALA A 40 -6.28 -3.57 3.17
CA ALA A 40 -5.49 -4.64 3.77
C ALA A 40 -6.20 -5.24 5.00
N LEU A 41 -6.74 -4.39 5.88
CA LEU A 41 -7.44 -4.84 7.07
C LEU A 41 -8.73 -5.60 6.74
N ARG A 42 -9.62 -4.98 5.99
CA ARG A 42 -10.96 -5.47 5.67
C ARG A 42 -10.93 -6.72 4.77
N LEU A 43 -10.04 -6.77 3.78
CA LEU A 43 -10.02 -7.86 2.80
C LEU A 43 -9.16 -9.05 3.21
N HIS A 44 -8.13 -8.86 4.03
CA HIS A 44 -7.13 -9.90 4.28
C HIS A 44 -6.88 -10.17 5.76
N LEU A 45 -6.67 -9.14 6.58
CA LEU A 45 -6.19 -9.32 7.95
C LEU A 45 -7.33 -9.63 8.94
N VAL A 46 -8.43 -8.87 8.89
CA VAL A 46 -9.60 -9.08 9.74
C VAL A 46 -10.28 -10.43 9.45
N PRO A 47 -10.49 -10.86 8.19
CA PRO A 47 -11.02 -12.20 7.92
C PRO A 47 -10.16 -13.33 8.50
N ALA A 48 -8.82 -13.17 8.51
CA ALA A 48 -7.91 -14.21 8.98
C ALA A 48 -7.64 -14.17 10.50
N LEU A 49 -7.57 -12.98 11.10
CA LEU A 49 -7.09 -12.77 12.47
C LEU A 49 -8.10 -12.07 13.38
N GLY A 50 -9.17 -11.50 12.84
CA GLY A 50 -10.03 -10.52 13.50
C GLY A 50 -10.56 -10.94 14.85
N ALA A 51 -11.09 -12.17 14.96
CA ALA A 51 -11.65 -12.71 16.20
C ALA A 51 -10.60 -13.15 17.24
N ARG A 52 -9.32 -13.27 16.84
CA ARG A 52 -8.27 -13.75 17.74
C ARG A 52 -7.81 -12.63 18.66
N SER A 53 -7.57 -12.96 19.93
CA SER A 53 -6.89 -12.04 20.84
C SER A 53 -5.47 -11.73 20.35
N LEU A 54 -5.01 -10.50 20.51
CA LEU A 54 -3.66 -10.11 20.10
C LEU A 54 -2.58 -10.97 20.79
N ALA A 55 -2.77 -11.30 22.07
CA ALA A 55 -1.86 -12.15 22.82
C ALA A 55 -1.84 -13.62 22.35
N ALA A 56 -2.82 -14.07 21.55
CA ALA A 56 -2.87 -15.42 20.98
C ALA A 56 -2.29 -15.51 19.56
N ILE A 57 -1.99 -14.38 18.91
CA ILE A 57 -1.38 -14.38 17.58
C ILE A 57 0.11 -14.71 17.74
N ARG A 58 0.58 -15.67 16.94
CA ARG A 58 1.96 -16.13 16.91
C ARG A 58 2.58 -15.78 15.56
N ARG A 59 3.91 -15.73 15.52
CA ARG A 59 4.66 -15.55 14.26
C ARG A 59 4.25 -16.55 13.19
N ASN A 60 4.01 -17.82 13.56
CA ASN A 60 3.61 -18.85 12.60
C ASN A 60 2.25 -18.55 11.95
N ASP A 61 1.29 -17.97 12.69
CA ASP A 61 0.00 -17.58 12.13
C ASP A 61 0.16 -16.52 11.04
N ILE A 62 1.04 -15.54 11.28
CA ILE A 62 1.40 -14.52 10.31
C ILE A 62 2.08 -15.16 9.09
N GLN A 63 3.04 -16.07 9.30
CA GLN A 63 3.75 -16.74 8.21
C GLN A 63 2.79 -17.58 7.33
N VAL A 64 1.84 -18.30 7.93
CA VAL A 64 0.83 -19.08 7.21
C VAL A 64 -0.09 -18.17 6.41
N LEU A 65 -0.54 -17.04 7.00
CA LEU A 65 -1.34 -16.05 6.28
C LEU A 65 -0.61 -15.52 5.05
N PHE A 66 0.65 -15.08 5.20
CA PHE A 66 1.41 -14.54 4.08
C PHE A 66 1.82 -15.60 3.06
N LYS A 67 1.95 -16.87 3.46
CA LYS A 67 2.09 -17.98 2.51
C LYS A 67 0.82 -18.11 1.65
N HIS A 68 -0.35 -18.12 2.26
CA HIS A 68 -1.62 -18.20 1.53
C HIS A 68 -1.84 -17.03 0.57
N LEU A 69 -1.56 -15.79 1.03
CA LEU A 69 -1.67 -14.61 0.18
C LEU A 69 -0.68 -14.63 -0.99
N SER A 70 0.51 -15.21 -0.81
CA SER A 70 1.51 -15.35 -1.87
C SER A 70 1.10 -16.34 -2.96
N ASP A 71 0.18 -17.27 -2.66
CA ASP A 71 -0.36 -18.19 -3.66
C ASP A 71 -1.47 -17.54 -4.52
N GLN A 72 -1.96 -16.36 -4.13
CA GLN A 72 -3.09 -15.67 -4.77
C GLN A 72 -2.73 -14.31 -5.37
N LEU A 73 -1.70 -13.65 -4.84
CA LEU A 73 -1.37 -12.26 -5.15
C LEU A 73 0.09 -12.11 -5.58
N GLY A 74 0.34 -11.09 -6.40
CA GLY A 74 1.71 -10.73 -6.80
C GLY A 74 2.56 -10.23 -5.62
N PRO A 75 3.90 -10.37 -5.67
CA PRO A 75 4.80 -10.05 -4.55
C PRO A 75 4.67 -8.62 -4.02
N GLY A 76 4.45 -7.63 -4.89
CA GLY A 76 4.24 -6.23 -4.50
C GLY A 76 2.98 -6.05 -3.65
N SER A 77 1.88 -6.69 -4.03
CA SER A 77 0.63 -6.65 -3.26
C SER A 77 0.79 -7.31 -1.89
N VAL A 78 1.45 -8.46 -1.84
CA VAL A 78 1.74 -9.18 -0.59
C VAL A 78 2.56 -8.31 0.36
N ARG A 79 3.58 -7.61 -0.15
CA ARG A 79 4.39 -6.68 0.63
C ARG A 79 3.58 -5.50 1.17
N ASN A 80 2.76 -4.88 0.34
CA ASN A 80 1.89 -3.77 0.77
C ASN A 80 0.91 -4.21 1.89
N ILE A 81 0.34 -5.41 1.77
CA ILE A 81 -0.52 -5.97 2.81
C ILE A 81 0.28 -6.26 4.09
N HIS A 82 1.52 -6.73 3.98
CA HIS A 82 2.40 -7.04 5.11
C HIS A 82 2.79 -5.82 5.96
N ASP A 83 2.93 -4.64 5.34
CA ASP A 83 3.32 -3.45 6.08
C ASP A 83 2.26 -2.99 7.08
N VAL A 84 0.98 -3.31 6.83
CA VAL A 84 -0.15 -2.94 7.71
C VAL A 84 -0.12 -3.66 9.07
N PRO A 85 -0.09 -5.01 9.17
CA PRO A 85 0.00 -5.69 10.45
C PRO A 85 1.32 -5.41 11.17
N VAL A 86 2.42 -5.12 10.44
CA VAL A 86 3.67 -4.67 11.07
C VAL A 86 3.44 -3.37 11.84
N ARG A 87 2.85 -2.35 11.21
CA ARG A 87 2.57 -1.05 11.85
C ARG A 87 1.58 -1.20 13.01
N LEU A 88 0.48 -1.91 12.79
CA LEU A 88 -0.56 -2.13 13.81
C LEU A 88 -0.02 -2.88 15.03
N LEU A 89 0.71 -3.96 14.83
CA LEU A 89 1.23 -4.78 15.94
C LEU A 89 2.46 -4.16 16.61
N THR A 90 3.16 -3.25 15.93
CA THR A 90 4.17 -2.40 16.56
C THR A 90 3.49 -1.39 17.49
N ALA A 91 2.43 -0.72 17.03
CA ALA A 91 1.63 0.15 17.89
C ALA A 91 1.07 -0.60 19.10
N ALA A 92 0.66 -1.86 18.94
CA ALA A 92 0.19 -2.69 20.06
C ALA A 92 1.31 -3.02 21.08
N VAL A 93 2.57 -3.06 20.65
CA VAL A 93 3.71 -3.17 21.56
C VAL A 93 3.94 -1.86 22.29
N ASP A 94 3.90 -0.73 21.57
CA ASP A 94 4.12 0.61 22.14
C ASP A 94 3.03 0.96 23.17
N ASP A 95 1.77 0.58 22.89
CA ASP A 95 0.62 0.67 23.80
C ASP A 95 0.67 -0.35 24.96
N LYS A 96 1.73 -1.18 25.03
CA LYS A 96 1.90 -2.26 26.03
C LYS A 96 0.74 -3.26 26.08
N VAL A 97 0.07 -3.48 24.94
CA VAL A 97 -1.00 -4.47 24.79
C VAL A 97 -0.42 -5.87 24.59
N ILE A 98 0.70 -5.96 23.88
CA ILE A 98 1.48 -7.20 23.70
C ILE A 98 2.96 -6.93 23.98
N ALA A 99 3.68 -7.94 24.47
CA ALA A 99 5.11 -7.77 24.80
C ALA A 99 6.01 -7.71 23.57
N SER A 100 5.59 -8.31 22.45
CA SER A 100 6.37 -8.29 21.21
C SER A 100 5.49 -8.51 19.99
N SER A 101 5.85 -7.89 18.87
CA SER A 101 5.15 -8.08 17.60
C SER A 101 5.43 -9.47 17.01
N PRO A 102 4.39 -10.23 16.60
CA PRO A 102 4.56 -11.51 15.91
C PRO A 102 5.03 -11.36 14.45
N CYS A 103 5.04 -10.16 13.88
CA CYS A 103 5.49 -9.89 12.51
C CYS A 103 7.01 -9.85 12.33
N ARG A 104 7.78 -10.41 13.28
CA ARG A 104 9.25 -10.40 13.21
C ARG A 104 9.75 -11.48 12.26
N ARG A 105 10.63 -11.07 11.33
CA ARG A 105 11.32 -11.96 10.38
C ARG A 105 10.34 -12.83 9.58
N ILE A 106 9.26 -12.24 9.08
CA ILE A 106 8.34 -12.96 8.18
C ILE A 106 8.99 -13.06 6.81
N THR A 107 9.01 -14.27 6.25
CA THR A 107 9.50 -14.50 4.89
C THR A 107 8.39 -14.14 3.91
N LEU A 108 8.68 -13.24 2.98
CA LEU A 108 7.79 -12.77 1.92
C LEU A 108 8.27 -13.27 0.56
N PRO A 109 7.40 -13.32 -0.47
CA PRO A 109 7.81 -13.67 -1.82
C PRO A 109 8.86 -12.68 -2.33
N VAL A 110 9.81 -13.21 -3.10
CA VAL A 110 10.86 -12.41 -3.74
C VAL A 110 10.19 -11.53 -4.79
N MET A 111 10.52 -10.25 -4.77
CA MET A 111 10.09 -9.33 -5.81
C MET A 111 10.95 -9.61 -7.04
N PRO A 112 10.35 -9.93 -8.20
CA PRO A 112 11.13 -10.09 -9.41
C PRO A 112 11.81 -8.76 -9.73
N ASP A 113 13.08 -8.82 -10.11
CA ASP A 113 13.79 -7.68 -10.64
C ASP A 113 13.40 -7.55 -12.12
N GLU A 114 12.23 -6.96 -12.37
CA GLU A 114 11.78 -6.66 -13.72
C GLU A 114 12.36 -5.33 -14.15
N GLU A 115 13.30 -5.38 -15.08
CA GLU A 115 13.77 -4.19 -15.77
C GLU A 115 12.62 -3.64 -16.62
N VAL A 116 12.16 -2.43 -16.28
CA VAL A 116 11.10 -1.76 -17.03
C VAL A 116 11.67 -1.32 -18.37
N THR A 117 11.34 -2.05 -19.44
CA THR A 117 11.69 -1.65 -20.80
C THR A 117 10.76 -0.53 -21.27
N PRO A 118 11.25 0.71 -21.45
CA PRO A 118 10.40 1.81 -21.90
C PRO A 118 9.98 1.61 -23.36
N PRO A 119 8.77 2.05 -23.75
CA PRO A 119 8.37 1.99 -25.16
C PRO A 119 9.25 2.94 -25.99
N THR A 120 9.62 2.49 -27.19
CA THR A 120 10.28 3.34 -28.19
C THR A 120 9.34 4.43 -28.69
N VAL A 121 9.90 5.51 -29.25
CA VAL A 121 9.11 6.59 -29.88
C VAL A 121 8.13 6.04 -30.92
N ALA A 122 8.57 5.11 -31.77
CA ALA A 122 7.72 4.50 -32.80
C ALA A 122 6.54 3.72 -32.20
N GLN A 123 6.75 3.03 -31.06
CA GLN A 123 5.67 2.34 -30.35
C GLN A 123 4.69 3.32 -29.71
N VAL A 124 5.18 4.41 -29.09
CA VAL A 124 4.32 5.47 -28.52
C VAL A 124 3.44 6.10 -29.61
N GLU A 125 4.02 6.42 -30.77
CA GLU A 125 3.26 6.97 -31.89
C GLU A 125 2.21 5.98 -32.43
N ALA A 126 2.57 4.69 -32.52
CA ALA A 126 1.64 3.64 -32.95
C ALA A 126 0.46 3.51 -31.97
N MET A 127 0.73 3.52 -30.66
CA MET A 127 -0.30 3.54 -29.62
C MET A 127 -1.20 4.77 -29.77
N ALA A 128 -0.63 5.97 -29.91
CA ALA A 128 -1.40 7.20 -30.06
C ALA A 128 -2.33 7.17 -31.29
N ARG A 129 -1.90 6.57 -32.41
CA ARG A 129 -2.71 6.45 -33.64
C ARG A 129 -3.96 5.60 -33.45
N VAL A 130 -3.88 4.48 -32.72
CA VAL A 130 -5.01 3.56 -32.52
C VAL A 130 -5.95 3.99 -31.38
N MET A 131 -5.52 4.93 -30.54
CA MET A 131 -6.34 5.44 -29.45
C MET A 131 -7.49 6.34 -29.95
N PRO A 132 -8.64 6.36 -29.24
CA PRO A 132 -9.69 7.33 -29.44
C PRO A 132 -9.17 8.78 -29.42
N PRO A 133 -9.75 9.69 -30.23
CA PRO A 133 -9.27 11.08 -30.34
C PRO A 133 -9.08 11.79 -29.00
N TYR A 134 -9.96 11.53 -28.03
CA TYR A 134 -9.95 12.20 -26.72
C TYR A 134 -8.81 11.76 -25.78
N ILE A 135 -8.16 10.62 -26.02
CA ILE A 135 -6.99 10.17 -25.22
C ILE A 135 -5.69 10.12 -26.02
N ARG A 136 -5.72 10.36 -27.33
CA ARG A 136 -4.53 10.36 -28.19
C ARG A 136 -3.44 11.29 -27.66
N ALA A 137 -3.79 12.53 -27.32
CA ALA A 137 -2.84 13.51 -26.80
C ALA A 137 -2.24 13.07 -25.45
N ALA A 138 -3.03 12.41 -24.59
CA ALA A 138 -2.58 11.91 -23.29
C ALA A 138 -1.41 10.93 -23.41
N VAL A 139 -1.44 10.02 -24.39
CA VAL A 139 -0.35 9.05 -24.64
C VAL A 139 0.96 9.77 -24.96
N VAL A 140 0.93 10.74 -25.88
CA VAL A 140 2.11 11.49 -26.31
C VAL A 140 2.66 12.35 -25.17
N VAL A 141 1.78 13.04 -24.44
CA VAL A 141 2.19 13.88 -23.32
C VAL A 141 2.84 13.04 -22.22
N LEU A 142 2.24 11.93 -21.79
CA LEU A 142 2.82 11.07 -20.76
C LEU A 142 4.21 10.55 -21.15
N ALA A 143 4.35 10.08 -22.40
CA ALA A 143 5.61 9.55 -22.89
C ALA A 143 6.70 10.63 -23.03
N GLY A 144 6.33 11.84 -23.45
CA GLY A 144 7.29 12.92 -23.73
C GLY A 144 7.64 13.82 -22.54
N SER A 145 6.77 13.90 -21.53
CA SER A 145 6.93 14.82 -20.39
C SER A 145 7.28 14.13 -19.06
N GLY A 146 7.14 12.80 -18.97
CA GLY A 146 7.40 12.06 -17.74
C GLY A 146 6.38 12.32 -16.62
N LEU A 147 5.25 12.96 -16.92
CA LEU A 147 4.19 13.20 -15.95
C LEU A 147 3.63 11.89 -15.40
N ARG A 148 3.30 11.88 -14.10
CA ARG A 148 2.45 10.84 -13.54
C ARG A 148 1.05 10.97 -14.11
N ILE A 149 0.33 9.84 -14.23
CA ILE A 149 -1.05 9.85 -14.72
C ILE A 149 -1.95 10.82 -13.94
N GLY A 150 -1.77 10.93 -12.63
CA GLY A 150 -2.53 11.87 -11.80
C GLY A 150 -2.22 13.34 -12.14
N GLU A 151 -0.99 13.66 -12.52
CA GLU A 151 -0.57 15.01 -12.91
C GLU A 151 -1.19 15.37 -14.26
N LEU A 152 -1.14 14.44 -15.23
CA LEU A 152 -1.83 14.59 -16.52
C LEU A 152 -3.33 14.81 -16.34
N LEU A 153 -3.99 14.01 -15.49
CA LEU A 153 -5.43 14.13 -15.23
C LEU A 153 -5.80 15.42 -14.48
N GLY A 154 -4.83 16.06 -13.82
CA GLY A 154 -4.98 17.37 -13.18
C GLY A 154 -4.66 18.55 -14.10
N LEU A 155 -4.09 18.29 -15.29
CA LEU A 155 -3.59 19.31 -16.20
C LEU A 155 -4.73 20.15 -16.79
N LYS A 156 -4.58 21.47 -16.76
CA LYS A 156 -5.46 22.40 -17.48
C LYS A 156 -4.73 23.04 -18.66
N VAL A 157 -5.50 23.53 -19.63
CA VAL A 157 -4.95 24.28 -20.79
C VAL A 157 -4.15 25.51 -20.34
N SER A 158 -4.53 26.14 -19.22
CA SER A 158 -3.79 27.26 -18.60
C SER A 158 -2.39 26.89 -18.12
N ASP A 159 -2.13 25.61 -17.92
CA ASP A 159 -0.88 25.10 -17.35
C ASP A 159 0.13 24.77 -18.48
N ILE A 160 -0.26 24.98 -19.75
CA ILE A 160 0.55 24.69 -20.94
C ILE A 160 0.97 25.99 -21.61
N ASP A 161 2.28 26.22 -21.72
CA ASP A 161 2.84 27.27 -22.56
C ASP A 161 3.20 26.68 -23.94
N PHE A 162 2.30 26.84 -24.90
CA PHE A 162 2.51 26.36 -26.27
C PHE A 162 3.63 27.11 -27.02
N LYS A 163 4.00 28.32 -26.59
CA LYS A 163 5.10 29.08 -27.22
C LYS A 163 6.44 28.61 -26.69
N ALA A 164 6.55 28.42 -25.39
CA ALA A 164 7.78 27.92 -24.75
C ALA A 164 7.91 26.38 -24.81
N GLY A 165 6.85 25.67 -25.22
CA GLY A 165 6.83 24.21 -25.26
C GLY A 165 6.96 23.56 -23.87
N SER A 166 6.41 24.20 -22.84
CA SER A 166 6.55 23.76 -21.44
C SER A 166 5.21 23.50 -20.78
N ILE A 167 5.22 22.61 -19.79
CA ILE A 167 4.06 22.25 -18.97
C ILE A 167 4.39 22.56 -17.51
N ARG A 168 3.52 23.31 -16.84
CA ARG A 168 3.62 23.56 -15.40
C ARG A 168 2.76 22.56 -14.63
N VAL A 169 3.36 21.84 -13.68
CA VAL A 169 2.65 20.86 -12.84
C VAL A 169 2.24 21.52 -11.53
N GLU A 170 0.99 21.94 -11.44
CA GLU A 170 0.44 22.64 -10.27
C GLU A 170 -0.37 21.72 -9.35
N ARG A 171 -0.82 20.57 -9.86
CA ARG A 171 -1.82 19.73 -9.19
C ARG A 171 -1.79 18.31 -9.71
N GLN A 172 -2.21 17.41 -8.84
CA GLN A 172 -2.43 16.00 -9.16
C GLN A 172 -3.89 15.67 -8.86
N ARG A 173 -4.59 15.03 -9.79
CA ARG A 173 -5.90 14.44 -9.52
C ARG A 173 -5.69 13.06 -8.91
N LEU A 174 -5.88 12.95 -7.60
CA LEU A 174 -5.91 11.67 -6.91
C LEU A 174 -7.24 10.96 -7.27
N GLN A 175 -7.14 9.69 -7.64
CA GLN A 175 -8.29 8.77 -7.75
C GLN A 175 -8.55 8.11 -6.40
#